data_AF-A0A3S1UJZ9-F1
#
_entry.id   AF-A0A3S1UJZ9-F1
#
_cell.length_a   1.000
_cell.length_b   1.000
_cell.length_c   1.000
_cell.angle_alpha   90.00
_cell.angle_beta   90.00
_cell.angle_gamma   90.00
#
_symmetry.space_group_name_H-M   'P 1'
#
loop_
_entity.id
_entity.type
_entity.pdbx_description
1 polymer ?
#
loop_
_entity_poly.entity_id
_entity_poly.type
_entity_poly.pdbx_seq_one_letter_code
_entity_poly.pdbx_strand_id
1 'polypeptide(L)'
;MLKSFRAALAMSVITLSAFATSSAFAAPLKVVASFTVIADFAKNVGGGDRVNITTIVGPDGDAHVYEPSPADAVAMAKADVVLVNGLHFEGFLQRLVDASATKAAIVTLTKGVMPIDFKPEFADADAAEGAGKTVTDPHAFQSIANARIYVK
;
A
#
# COMPACT_ATOMS: atom_id res chain seq x y z
N MET A 1 -21.52 27.55 55.23
CA MET A 1 -20.23 27.55 54.50
C MET A 1 -19.80 26.17 53.99
N LEU A 2 -19.91 25.08 54.79
CA LEU A 2 -19.52 23.72 54.34
C LEU A 2 -20.34 23.13 53.17
N LYS A 3 -21.64 23.47 53.04
CA LYS A 3 -22.50 22.97 51.95
C LYS A 3 -22.15 23.57 50.58
N SER A 4 -21.71 24.83 50.56
CA SER A 4 -21.28 25.55 49.36
C SER A 4 -19.93 25.01 48.83
N PHE A 5 -19.04 24.61 49.74
CA PHE A 5 -17.76 23.96 49.41
C PHE A 5 -17.94 22.56 48.80
N ARG A 6 -18.94 21.79 49.27
CA ARG A 6 -19.29 20.48 48.70
C ARG A 6 -19.89 20.58 47.30
N ALA A 7 -20.69 21.62 47.03
CA ALA A 7 -21.26 21.86 45.71
C ALA A 7 -20.18 22.28 44.69
N ALA A 8 -19.24 23.15 45.09
CA ALA A 8 -18.12 23.56 44.25
C ALA A 8 -17.17 22.39 43.92
N LEU A 9 -16.90 21.50 44.88
CA LEU A 9 -16.09 20.31 44.68
C LEU A 9 -16.79 19.28 43.76
N ALA A 10 -18.11 19.10 43.92
CA ALA A 10 -18.88 18.21 43.05
C ALA A 10 -18.97 18.73 41.60
N MET A 11 -19.08 20.05 41.40
CA MET A 11 -19.04 20.67 40.07
C MET A 11 -17.65 20.56 39.42
N SER A 12 -16.58 20.71 40.19
CA SER A 12 -15.20 20.60 39.69
C SER A 12 -14.83 19.17 39.25
N VAL A 13 -15.41 18.15 39.89
CA VAL A 13 -15.20 16.73 39.52
C VAL A 13 -15.97 16.37 38.24
N ILE A 14 -17.17 16.92 38.03
CA ILE A 14 -17.96 16.69 36.81
C ILE A 14 -17.34 17.39 35.58
N THR A 15 -16.73 18.56 35.75
CA THR A 15 -16.00 19.24 34.66
C THR A 15 -14.69 18.54 34.30
N LEU A 16 -14.04 17.85 35.24
CA LEU A 16 -12.77 17.14 34.97
C LEU A 16 -12.99 15.79 34.28
N SER A 17 -14.12 15.12 34.55
CA SER A 17 -14.50 13.87 33.86
C SER A 17 -15.06 14.09 32.45
N ALA A 18 -15.62 15.27 32.15
CA ALA A 18 -16.02 15.65 30.79
C ALA A 18 -14.82 15.99 29.87
N PHE A 19 -13.65 16.26 30.46
CA PHE A 19 -12.40 16.53 29.74
C PHE A 19 -11.49 15.30 29.59
N ALA A 20 -11.95 14.11 30.03
CA ALA A 20 -11.35 12.85 29.61
C ALA A 20 -11.71 12.63 28.13
N THR A 21 -11.05 13.37 27.25
CA THR A 21 -11.07 13.16 25.80
C THR A 21 -10.73 11.69 25.58
N SER A 22 -11.72 10.90 25.19
CA SER A 22 -11.46 9.58 24.62
C SER A 22 -10.50 9.81 23.47
N SER A 23 -9.25 9.39 23.64
CA SER A 23 -8.30 9.32 22.54
C SER A 23 -8.82 8.24 21.62
N ALA A 24 -9.71 8.61 20.70
CA ALA A 24 -10.22 7.74 19.68
C ALA A 24 -9.03 7.41 18.76
N PHE A 25 -8.38 6.29 19.01
CA PHE A 25 -7.43 5.73 18.06
C PHE A 25 -8.22 5.35 16.81
N ALA A 26 -7.96 6.05 15.71
CA ALA A 26 -8.49 5.67 14.41
C ALA A 26 -8.03 4.25 14.09
N ALA A 27 -8.92 3.45 13.49
CA ALA A 27 -8.55 2.13 13.01
C ALA A 27 -7.39 2.25 12.01
N PRO A 28 -6.40 1.34 12.02
CA PRO A 28 -5.31 1.35 11.06
C PRO A 28 -5.83 1.24 9.62
N LEU A 29 -5.24 2.01 8.71
CA LEU A 29 -5.55 1.95 7.28
C LEU A 29 -5.14 0.57 6.73
N LYS A 30 -6.05 -0.15 6.07
CA LYS A 30 -5.75 -1.44 5.45
C LYS A 30 -5.09 -1.22 4.11
N VAL A 31 -3.79 -1.46 4.07
CA VAL A 31 -2.96 -1.31 2.87
C VAL A 31 -2.69 -2.70 2.31
N VAL A 32 -2.95 -2.91 1.03
CA VAL A 32 -2.40 -4.05 0.31
C VAL A 32 -1.22 -3.58 -0.52
N ALA A 33 -0.10 -4.27 -0.42
CA ALA A 33 1.10 -4.04 -1.22
C ALA A 33 1.34 -5.25 -2.13
N SER A 34 1.60 -5.02 -3.41
CA SER A 34 1.78 -6.12 -4.36
C SER A 34 2.98 -7.01 -4.05
N PHE A 35 4.07 -6.47 -3.50
CA PHE A 35 5.25 -7.25 -3.10
C PHE A 35 6.05 -6.57 -1.98
N THR A 36 7.07 -7.28 -1.49
CA THR A 36 7.80 -6.94 -0.25
C THR A 36 8.48 -5.57 -0.25
N VAL A 37 9.09 -5.13 -1.34
CA VAL A 37 9.84 -3.86 -1.36
C VAL A 37 8.89 -2.68 -1.12
N ILE A 38 7.77 -2.63 -1.84
CA ILE A 38 6.81 -1.53 -1.67
C ILE A 38 6.00 -1.67 -0.37
N ALA A 39 5.86 -2.89 0.17
CA ALA A 39 5.32 -3.10 1.51
C ALA A 39 6.24 -2.47 2.58
N ASP A 40 7.55 -2.61 2.44
CA ASP A 40 8.51 -1.99 3.35
C ASP A 40 8.49 -0.46 3.24
N PHE A 41 8.41 0.08 2.02
CA PHE A 41 8.20 1.53 1.82
C PHE A 41 6.93 2.03 2.51
N ALA A 42 5.81 1.34 2.32
CA ALA A 42 4.54 1.69 2.95
C ALA A 42 4.63 1.64 4.48
N LYS A 43 5.34 0.65 5.04
CA LYS A 43 5.56 0.52 6.49
C LYS A 43 6.37 1.71 7.04
N ASN A 44 7.44 2.10 6.35
CA ASN A 44 8.27 3.23 6.76
C ASN A 44 7.52 4.57 6.67
N VAL A 45 6.73 4.79 5.62
CA VAL A 45 5.91 6.01 5.47
C VAL A 45 4.74 6.03 6.46
N GLY A 46 4.07 4.90 6.66
CA GLY A 46 2.90 4.78 7.54
C GLY A 46 3.21 4.97 9.03
N GLY A 47 4.48 4.85 9.44
CA GLY A 47 4.91 5.16 10.80
C GLY A 47 4.42 4.17 11.87
N GLY A 48 4.37 2.87 11.54
CA GLY A 48 3.99 1.81 12.47
C GLY A 48 2.48 1.52 12.49
N ASP A 49 1.85 1.58 13.66
CA ASP A 49 0.49 1.08 13.94
C ASP A 49 -0.66 1.79 13.21
N ARG A 50 -0.36 2.81 12.38
CA ARG A 50 -1.36 3.54 11.59
C ARG A 50 -1.78 2.82 10.33
N VAL A 51 -0.99 1.84 9.89
CA VAL A 51 -1.23 1.04 8.69
C VAL A 51 -1.19 -0.44 9.04
N ASN A 52 -2.14 -1.19 8.51
CA ASN A 52 -2.12 -2.65 8.51
C ASN A 52 -1.83 -3.11 7.09
N ILE A 53 -0.60 -3.60 6.85
CA ILE A 53 -0.11 -3.94 5.52
C ILE A 53 -0.25 -5.45 5.28
N THR A 54 -0.96 -5.81 4.22
CA THR A 54 -0.97 -7.18 3.65
C THR A 54 -0.13 -7.18 2.39
N THR A 55 0.83 -8.11 2.30
CA THR A 55 1.69 -8.25 1.12
C THR A 55 1.22 -9.44 0.29
N ILE A 56 0.98 -9.24 -1.02
CA ILE A 56 0.52 -10.30 -1.94
C ILE A 56 1.68 -11.27 -2.25
N VAL A 57 2.75 -10.76 -2.85
CA VAL A 57 3.96 -11.55 -3.13
C VAL A 57 4.91 -11.44 -1.94
N GLY A 58 5.00 -12.51 -1.16
CA GLY A 58 5.83 -12.59 0.05
C GLY A 58 7.35 -12.63 -0.22
N PRO A 59 8.17 -12.70 0.85
CA PRO A 59 9.62 -12.86 0.73
C PRO A 59 9.98 -14.05 -0.15
N ASP A 60 11.05 -13.89 -0.94
CA ASP A 60 11.58 -14.88 -1.88
C ASP A 60 10.59 -15.30 -3.00
N GLY A 61 9.42 -14.67 -3.10
CA GLY A 61 8.45 -14.86 -4.18
C GLY A 61 8.77 -14.01 -5.41
N ASP A 62 8.56 -14.59 -6.59
CA ASP A 62 8.71 -13.89 -7.87
C ASP A 62 7.36 -13.31 -8.32
N ALA A 63 7.28 -11.97 -8.40
CA ALA A 63 6.07 -11.25 -8.77
C ALA A 63 5.69 -11.39 -10.25
N HIS A 64 6.65 -11.73 -11.12
CA HIS A 64 6.39 -11.87 -12.56
C HIS A 64 5.57 -13.13 -12.87
N VAL A 65 5.80 -14.20 -12.12
CA VAL A 65 5.14 -15.51 -12.31
C VAL A 65 4.12 -15.84 -11.22
N TYR A 66 3.88 -14.92 -10.29
CA TYR A 66 2.98 -15.15 -9.18
C TYR A 66 1.54 -15.38 -9.63
N GLU A 67 0.89 -16.37 -9.02
CA GLU A 67 -0.53 -16.66 -9.20
C GLU A 67 -1.29 -16.37 -7.90
N PRO A 68 -2.19 -15.36 -7.89
CA PRO A 68 -2.95 -15.01 -6.69
C PRO A 68 -3.84 -16.12 -6.17
N SER A 69 -3.82 -16.29 -4.86
CA SER A 69 -4.71 -17.17 -4.12
C SER A 69 -6.09 -16.52 -3.90
N PRO A 70 -7.13 -17.31 -3.53
CA PRO A 70 -8.41 -16.74 -3.09
C PRO A 70 -8.27 -15.80 -1.88
N ALA A 71 -7.26 -16.00 -1.02
CA ALA A 71 -7.01 -15.13 0.13
C ALA A 71 -6.57 -13.73 -0.31
N ASP A 72 -5.82 -13.62 -1.42
CA ASP A 72 -5.41 -12.34 -2.00
C ASP A 72 -6.60 -11.54 -2.51
N ALA A 73 -7.58 -12.21 -3.14
CA ALA A 73 -8.81 -11.57 -3.56
C ALA A 73 -9.61 -11.03 -2.36
N VAL A 74 -9.66 -11.79 -1.26
CA VAL A 74 -10.30 -11.35 0.00
C VAL A 74 -9.54 -10.17 0.62
N ALA A 75 -8.21 -10.17 0.57
CA ALA A 75 -7.40 -9.06 1.07
C ALA A 75 -7.65 -7.79 0.25
N MET A 76 -7.63 -7.89 -1.08
CA MET A 76 -7.93 -6.80 -2.01
C MET A 76 -9.34 -6.24 -1.80
N ALA A 77 -10.35 -7.09 -1.62
CA ALA A 77 -11.72 -6.67 -1.37
C ALA A 77 -11.92 -5.88 -0.07
N LYS A 78 -11.05 -6.12 0.92
CA LYS A 78 -11.08 -5.48 2.24
C LYS A 78 -10.12 -4.30 2.38
N ALA A 79 -9.30 -4.04 1.38
CA ALA A 79 -8.29 -2.98 1.39
C ALA A 79 -8.96 -1.60 1.34
N ASP A 80 -8.33 -0.63 1.99
CA ASP A 80 -8.66 0.79 1.81
C ASP A 80 -7.83 1.38 0.66
N VAL A 81 -6.59 0.90 0.49
CA VAL A 81 -5.68 1.27 -0.59
C VAL A 81 -4.85 0.07 -1.03
N VAL A 82 -4.59 -0.02 -2.32
CA VAL A 82 -3.69 -1.01 -2.93
C VAL A 82 -2.52 -0.28 -3.57
N LEU A 83 -1.31 -0.64 -3.18
CA LEU A 83 -0.07 -0.11 -3.74
C LEU A 83 0.52 -1.11 -4.72
N VAL A 84 0.86 -0.64 -5.92
CA VAL A 84 1.41 -1.46 -7.00
C VAL A 84 2.63 -0.78 -7.62
N ASN A 85 3.54 -1.56 -8.17
CA ASN A 85 4.69 -1.06 -8.91
C ASN A 85 4.23 -0.43 -10.24
N GLY A 86 3.44 -1.16 -11.03
CA GLY A 86 3.16 -0.79 -12.42
C GLY A 86 4.32 -1.17 -13.35
N LEU A 87 4.40 -0.50 -14.51
CA LEU A 87 5.35 -0.85 -15.59
C LEU A 87 5.27 -2.32 -16.02
N HIS A 88 4.08 -2.92 -15.95
CA HIS A 88 3.82 -4.33 -16.24
C HIS A 88 4.49 -5.34 -15.29
N PHE A 89 4.95 -4.92 -14.10
CA PHE A 89 5.54 -5.83 -13.10
C PHE A 89 4.53 -6.89 -12.61
N GLU A 90 3.33 -6.48 -12.21
CA GLU A 90 2.30 -7.40 -11.71
C GLU A 90 1.39 -7.91 -12.84
N GLY A 91 1.84 -8.93 -13.58
CA GLY A 91 1.05 -9.53 -14.68
C GLY A 91 -0.32 -10.08 -14.26
N PHE A 92 -0.50 -10.38 -12.97
CA PHE A 92 -1.76 -10.88 -12.40
C PHE A 92 -2.75 -9.78 -11.97
N LEU A 93 -2.32 -8.51 -11.91
CA LEU A 93 -3.05 -7.46 -11.17
C LEU A 93 -4.49 -7.26 -11.66
N GLN A 94 -4.70 -7.12 -12.98
CA GLN A 94 -6.02 -6.83 -13.53
C GLN A 94 -7.03 -7.94 -13.18
N ARG A 95 -6.63 -9.21 -13.35
CA ARG A 95 -7.47 -10.36 -13.00
C ARG A 95 -7.83 -10.37 -11.52
N LEU A 96 -6.88 -10.03 -10.65
CA LEU A 96 -7.10 -9.98 -9.20
C LEU A 96 -8.02 -8.81 -8.80
N VAL A 97 -7.89 -7.65 -9.43
CA VAL A 97 -8.80 -6.51 -9.23
C VAL A 97 -10.23 -6.89 -9.60
N ASP A 98 -10.40 -7.53 -10.77
CA ASP A 98 -11.72 -7.95 -11.24
C ASP A 98 -12.33 -9.01 -10.32
N ALA A 99 -11.54 -10.03 -9.92
CA ALA A 99 -11.99 -11.10 -9.05
C ALA A 99 -12.33 -10.64 -7.61
N SER A 100 -11.60 -9.65 -7.10
CA SER A 100 -11.84 -9.09 -5.76
C SER A 100 -12.99 -8.09 -5.71
N ALA A 101 -13.39 -7.54 -6.86
CA ALA A 101 -14.34 -6.42 -6.96
C ALA A 101 -14.02 -5.25 -6.02
N THR A 102 -12.73 -5.05 -5.72
CA THR A 102 -12.26 -4.07 -4.74
C THR A 102 -12.73 -2.65 -5.09
N LYS A 103 -12.98 -1.86 -4.04
CA LYS A 103 -13.28 -0.42 -4.13
C LYS A 103 -12.11 0.45 -3.68
N ALA A 104 -11.00 -0.18 -3.28
CA ALA A 104 -9.80 0.51 -2.85
C ALA A 104 -9.20 1.34 -3.99
N ALA A 105 -8.57 2.46 -3.63
CA ALA A 105 -7.74 3.18 -4.58
C ALA A 105 -6.51 2.33 -4.94
N ILE A 106 -6.24 2.14 -6.22
CA ILE A 106 -5.03 1.48 -6.72
C ILE A 106 -4.01 2.57 -7.06
N VAL A 107 -2.89 2.59 -6.37
CA VAL A 107 -1.85 3.61 -6.49
C VAL A 107 -0.60 2.99 -7.11
N THR A 108 -0.26 3.47 -8.31
CA THR A 108 0.97 3.08 -9.02
C THR A 108 2.15 3.92 -8.54
N LEU A 109 3.13 3.29 -7.90
CA LEU A 109 4.26 3.96 -7.25
C LEU A 109 5.37 4.39 -8.22
N THR A 110 5.41 3.84 -9.43
CA THR A 110 6.32 4.28 -10.50
C THR A 110 5.87 5.55 -11.21
N LYS A 111 4.73 6.14 -10.83
CA LYS A 111 4.25 7.38 -11.45
C LYS A 111 5.25 8.52 -11.24
N GLY A 112 5.89 8.95 -12.33
CA GLY A 112 6.91 9.99 -12.33
C GLY A 112 8.35 9.48 -12.36
N VAL A 113 8.55 8.15 -12.34
CA VAL A 113 9.84 7.53 -12.69
C VAL A 113 10.08 7.68 -14.19
N MET A 114 11.34 7.93 -14.57
CA MET A 114 11.79 7.81 -15.96
C MET A 114 12.18 6.34 -16.20
N PRO A 115 11.40 5.57 -16.99
CA PRO A 115 11.67 4.16 -17.18
C PRO A 115 12.90 3.92 -18.05
N ILE A 116 13.50 2.74 -17.89
CA ILE A 116 14.53 2.24 -18.78
C ILE A 116 13.88 1.20 -19.67
N ASP A 117 14.22 1.25 -20.95
CA ASP A 117 13.75 0.29 -21.94
C ASP A 117 14.78 -0.85 -22.09
N PHE A 118 14.29 -2.08 -22.22
CA PHE A 118 15.13 -3.20 -22.60
C PHE A 118 15.75 -2.93 -23.96
N LYS A 119 17.06 -3.18 -24.08
CA LYS A 119 17.69 -3.15 -25.39
C LYS A 119 17.11 -4.28 -26.25
N PRO A 120 16.94 -4.08 -27.57
CA PRO A 120 16.41 -5.10 -28.46
C PRO A 120 17.16 -6.44 -28.42
N GLU A 121 18.46 -6.40 -28.10
CA GLU A 121 19.35 -7.56 -27.97
C GLU A 121 19.10 -8.43 -26.72
N PHE A 122 18.37 -7.91 -25.72
CA PHE A 122 18.00 -8.60 -24.48
C PHE A 122 16.49 -8.78 -24.31
N ALA A 123 15.70 -8.40 -25.31
CA ALA A 123 14.27 -8.70 -25.33
C ALA A 123 14.09 -10.15 -25.80
N ASP A 124 13.37 -10.96 -25.03
CA ASP A 124 13.03 -12.33 -25.43
C ASP A 124 12.33 -12.32 -26.80
N ALA A 125 12.58 -13.35 -27.62
CA ALA A 125 12.01 -13.44 -28.98
C ALA A 125 10.46 -13.39 -28.97
N ASP A 126 9.83 -13.84 -27.88
CA ASP A 126 8.37 -13.79 -27.68
C ASP A 126 7.87 -12.39 -27.32
N ALA A 127 8.74 -11.47 -26.87
CA ALA A 127 8.41 -10.06 -26.67
C ALA A 127 8.36 -9.27 -28.00
N ALA A 128 8.83 -9.87 -29.09
CA ALA A 128 8.82 -9.29 -30.44
C ALA A 128 7.56 -9.63 -31.26
N GLU A 129 6.67 -10.53 -30.78
CA GLU A 129 5.37 -10.78 -31.40
C GLU A 129 4.37 -9.66 -31.09
N GLY A 130 4.66 -8.47 -31.60
CA GLY A 130 3.85 -7.29 -31.37
C GLY A 130 4.54 -6.01 -31.81
N ALA A 131 4.90 -5.92 -33.09
CA ALA A 131 5.20 -4.69 -33.82
C ALA A 131 5.79 -3.53 -32.99
N GLY A 132 7.11 -3.52 -32.78
CA GLY A 132 7.85 -2.31 -32.38
C GLY A 132 7.56 -1.76 -30.99
N LYS A 133 7.00 -2.54 -30.07
CA LYS A 133 6.85 -2.11 -28.67
C LYS A 133 8.14 -2.35 -27.91
N THR A 134 8.75 -1.28 -27.43
CA THR A 134 9.82 -1.37 -26.47
C THR A 134 9.28 -1.97 -25.17
N VAL A 135 9.94 -3.02 -24.65
CA VAL A 135 9.63 -3.55 -23.33
C VAL A 135 10.29 -2.64 -22.30
N THR A 136 9.52 -2.15 -21.35
CA THR A 136 10.04 -1.33 -20.25
C THR A 136 10.50 -2.20 -19.10
N ASP A 137 11.67 -1.91 -18.53
CA ASP A 137 12.18 -2.53 -17.32
C ASP A 137 11.37 -2.05 -16.08
N PRO A 138 10.64 -2.94 -15.39
CA PRO A 138 9.83 -2.58 -14.25
C PRO A 138 10.61 -2.37 -12.94
N HIS A 139 11.90 -2.71 -12.88
CA HIS A 139 12.68 -2.80 -11.65
C HIS A 139 13.24 -1.45 -11.18
N ALA A 140 12.47 -0.37 -11.38
CA ALA A 140 12.89 0.99 -11.07
C ALA A 140 13.30 1.20 -9.60
N PHE A 141 12.77 0.39 -8.67
CA PHE A 141 13.11 0.37 -7.25
C PHE A 141 14.58 0.03 -6.97
N GLN A 142 15.31 -0.57 -7.92
CA GLN A 142 16.75 -0.86 -7.77
C GLN A 142 17.62 0.42 -7.78
N SER A 143 17.06 1.57 -8.17
CA SER A 143 17.71 2.86 -8.06
C SER A 143 17.22 3.61 -6.82
N ILE A 144 18.14 3.96 -5.91
CA ILE A 144 17.84 4.77 -4.71
C ILE A 144 17.22 6.12 -5.09
N ALA A 145 17.63 6.71 -6.23
CA ALA A 145 17.04 7.95 -6.71
C ALA A 145 15.55 7.78 -7.05
N ASN A 146 15.17 6.65 -7.65
CA ASN A 146 13.78 6.31 -7.92
C ASN A 146 13.03 5.95 -6.65
N ALA A 147 13.65 5.28 -5.67
CA ALA A 147 13.00 4.96 -4.39
C ALA A 147 12.41 6.20 -3.70
N ARG A 148 13.03 7.39 -3.89
CA ARG A 148 12.48 8.68 -3.41
C ARG A 148 11.15 9.05 -4.07
N ILE A 149 10.91 8.63 -5.31
CA ILE A 149 9.65 8.84 -6.04
C ILE A 149 8.58 7.89 -5.50
N TYR A 150 8.94 6.64 -5.18
CA TYR A 150 8.00 5.65 -4.62
C TYR A 150 7.42 6.08 -3.27
N VAL A 151 8.16 6.85 -2.47
CA VAL A 151 7.77 7.25 -1.09
C VAL A 151 7.28 8.70 -0.98
N LYS A 152 7.17 9.43 -2.08
CA LYS A 152 6.80 10.85 -2.11
C LYS A 152 5.28 11.07 -2.04
#